data_AF-A0A7S1GZ72-F1
#
_entry.id   AF-A0A7S1GZ72-F1
#
_cell.length_a   1.000
_cell.length_b   1.000
_cell.length_c   1.000
_cell.angle_alpha   90.00
_cell.angle_beta   90.00
_cell.angle_gamma   90.00
#
_symmetry.space_group_name_H-M   'P 1'
#
loop_
_entity.id
_entity.type
_entity.pdbx_description
1 polymer ?
#
loop_
_entity_poly.entity_id
_entity_poly.type
_entity_poly.pdbx_seq_one_letter_code
_entity_poly.pdbx_strand_id
1 'polypeptide(L)'
;GSVAEALLPDGSRRMTGGWGWQIGDEGSGAWLGQQAMKLAHAAYDDRTEAGPLVQAVWRQAGSTREALLEFCAHAGQAGYAGLAPLVFEHEAADPAAARLLDEAARALEALAAAVHPTLPVVLAGSIALRLVGRFQPALLARRVEPR
;
A
#
# COMPACT_ATOMS: atom_id res chain seq x y z
N GLY A 1 -0.34 -8.42 2.64
CA GLY A 1 0.53 -8.22 1.48
C GLY A 1 -0.26 -7.87 0.25
N SER A 2 0.37 -7.98 -0.92
CA SER A 2 -0.28 -7.82 -2.23
C SER A 2 0.20 -8.91 -3.19
N VAL A 3 -0.74 -9.45 -3.95
CA VAL A 3 -0.53 -10.54 -4.90
C VAL A 3 -1.61 -10.47 -5.96
N ALA A 4 -1.29 -10.86 -7.18
CA ALA A 4 -2.27 -11.16 -8.22
C ALA A 4 -2.08 -12.60 -8.69
N GLU A 5 -3.18 -13.35 -8.75
CA GLU A 5 -3.22 -14.72 -9.23
C GLU A 5 -4.21 -14.81 -10.40
N ALA A 6 -3.87 -15.58 -11.43
CA ALA A 6 -4.74 -15.85 -12.56
C ALA A 6 -4.86 -17.35 -12.80
N LEU A 7 -6.08 -17.81 -13.08
CA LEU A 7 -6.36 -19.13 -13.64
C LEU A 7 -6.54 -18.97 -15.16
N LEU A 8 -5.69 -19.64 -15.94
CA LEU A 8 -5.69 -19.54 -17.39
C LEU A 8 -6.69 -20.55 -18.02
N PRO A 9 -7.10 -20.36 -19.30
CA PRO A 9 -8.03 -21.25 -19.97
C PRO A 9 -7.54 -22.71 -20.09
N ASP A 10 -6.22 -22.92 -20.09
CA ASP A 10 -5.60 -24.25 -20.10
C ASP A 10 -5.56 -24.92 -18.70
N GLY A 11 -6.11 -24.27 -17.68
CA GLY A 11 -6.14 -24.73 -16.29
C GLY A 11 -4.88 -24.42 -15.50
N SER A 12 -3.84 -23.85 -16.12
CA SER A 12 -2.62 -23.45 -15.41
C SER A 12 -2.85 -22.19 -14.58
N ARG A 13 -2.00 -22.00 -13.56
CA ARG A 13 -2.04 -20.83 -12.68
C ARG A 13 -0.79 -19.98 -12.85
N ARG A 14 -0.98 -18.67 -12.77
CA ARG A 14 0.11 -17.69 -12.76
C ARG A 14 -0.05 -16.77 -11.56
N MET A 15 1.08 -16.41 -10.95
CA MET A 15 1.12 -15.52 -9.80
C MET A 15 2.17 -14.42 -10.01
N THR A 16 1.88 -13.21 -9.57
CA THR A 16 2.82 -12.08 -9.51
C THR A 16 2.67 -11.35 -8.18
N GLY A 17 3.78 -10.92 -7.59
CA GLY A 17 3.78 -10.39 -6.22
C GLY A 17 3.78 -11.51 -5.17
N GLY A 18 3.40 -11.20 -3.93
CA GLY A 18 3.37 -12.18 -2.84
C GLY A 18 4.75 -12.52 -2.25
N TRP A 19 5.76 -11.70 -2.49
CA TRP A 19 7.13 -11.90 -1.98
C TRP A 19 7.32 -11.53 -0.50
N GLY A 20 6.27 -11.00 0.14
CA GLY A 20 6.28 -10.64 1.55
C GLY A 20 6.64 -9.18 1.83
N TRP A 21 6.20 -8.70 2.99
CA TRP A 21 6.14 -7.27 3.28
C TRP A 21 7.48 -6.56 3.44
N GLN A 22 8.56 -7.28 3.73
CA GLN A 22 9.87 -6.68 3.99
C GLN A 22 10.54 -6.17 2.71
N ILE A 23 10.30 -6.84 1.58
CA ILE A 23 10.99 -6.56 0.31
C ILE A 23 10.05 -6.41 -0.89
N GLY A 24 8.75 -6.66 -0.71
CA GLY A 24 7.71 -6.51 -1.72
C GLY A 24 6.38 -6.04 -1.11
N ASP A 25 5.29 -6.71 -1.49
CA ASP A 25 3.92 -6.34 -1.12
C ASP A 25 3.54 -4.90 -1.48
N GLU A 26 4.06 -4.38 -2.59
CA GLU A 26 3.79 -3.03 -3.06
C GLU A 26 2.28 -2.76 -3.20
N GLY A 27 1.85 -1.60 -2.73
CA GLY A 27 0.44 -1.22 -2.67
C GLY A 27 -0.39 -1.92 -1.59
N SER A 28 0.22 -2.77 -0.74
CA SER A 28 -0.46 -3.30 0.45
C SER A 28 -0.46 -2.32 1.62
N GLY A 29 -1.20 -2.66 2.68
CA GLY A 29 -1.23 -1.86 3.91
C GLY A 29 0.14 -1.81 4.60
N ALA A 30 0.86 -2.94 4.69
CA ALA A 30 2.20 -2.95 5.28
C ALA A 30 3.19 -2.13 4.46
N TRP A 31 3.06 -2.12 3.14
CA TRP A 31 3.86 -1.24 2.28
C TRP A 31 3.53 0.24 2.50
N LEU A 32 2.25 0.61 2.53
CA LEU A 32 1.81 1.98 2.83
C LEU A 32 2.36 2.46 4.17
N GLY A 33 2.27 1.63 5.21
CA GLY A 33 2.82 1.95 6.52
C GLY A 33 4.34 2.10 6.54
N GLN A 34 5.07 1.26 5.80
CA GLN A 34 6.52 1.43 5.65
C GLN A 34 6.87 2.74 4.93
N GLN A 35 6.13 3.13 3.90
CA GLN A 35 6.38 4.42 3.24
C GLN A 35 6.05 5.60 4.16
N ALA A 36 4.96 5.52 4.93
CA ALA A 36 4.61 6.53 5.92
C ALA A 36 5.69 6.65 7.01
N MET A 37 6.24 5.52 7.49
CA MET A 37 7.37 5.52 8.43
C MET A 37 8.65 6.11 7.82
N LYS A 38 8.97 5.79 6.56
CA LYS A 38 10.11 6.40 5.86
C LYS A 38 9.97 7.91 5.73
N LEU A 39 8.77 8.43 5.50
CA LEU A 39 8.49 9.86 5.52
C LEU A 39 8.70 10.44 6.92
N ALA A 40 8.22 9.77 7.96
CA ALA A 40 8.41 10.19 9.34
C ALA A 40 9.89 10.26 9.75
N HIS A 41 10.71 9.29 9.33
CA HIS A 41 12.17 9.34 9.51
C HIS A 41 12.80 10.49 8.73
N ALA A 42 12.40 10.69 7.46
CA ALA A 42 12.92 11.77 6.65
C ALA A 42 12.62 13.15 7.25
N ALA A 43 11.42 13.34 7.82
CA ALA A 43 11.07 14.57 8.49
C ALA A 43 11.82 14.74 9.82
N TYR A 44 12.08 13.65 10.54
CA TYR A 44 12.88 13.69 11.78
C TYR A 44 14.33 14.12 11.51
N ASP A 45 14.87 13.75 10.35
CA ASP A 45 16.19 14.16 9.87
C ASP A 45 16.17 15.51 9.12
N ASP A 46 15.08 16.29 9.17
CA ASP A 46 14.89 17.56 8.43
C ASP A 46 15.02 17.45 6.89
N ARG A 47 14.82 16.25 6.31
CA ARG A 47 14.92 15.99 4.86
C ARG A 47 13.62 16.23 4.09
N THR A 48 12.51 16.40 4.80
CA THR A 48 11.19 16.74 4.25
C THR A 48 10.37 17.45 5.32
N GLU A 49 9.31 18.15 4.92
CA GLU A 49 8.39 18.75 5.87
C GLU A 49 7.65 17.70 6.72
N ALA A 50 7.48 18.01 8.00
CA ALA A 50 6.69 17.21 8.93
C ALA A 50 5.18 17.52 8.79
N GLY A 51 4.62 17.18 7.61
CA GLY A 51 3.21 17.37 7.27
C GLY A 51 2.22 16.54 8.12
N PRO A 52 0.90 16.73 7.95
CA PRO A 52 -0.13 16.08 8.77
C PRO A 52 0.01 14.55 8.90
N LEU A 53 0.37 13.84 7.82
CA LEU A 53 0.60 12.39 7.86
C LEU A 53 1.79 12.04 8.76
N VAL A 54 2.91 12.74 8.63
CA VAL A 54 4.10 12.52 9.47
C VAL A 54 3.76 12.73 10.94
N GLN A 55 3.06 13.81 11.26
CA GLN A 55 2.63 14.10 12.63
C GLN A 55 1.73 12.99 13.18
N ALA A 56 0.85 12.42 12.35
CA ALA A 56 0.02 11.29 12.74
C ALA A 56 0.84 10.02 12.99
N VAL A 57 1.83 9.74 12.14
CA VAL A 57 2.75 8.61 12.35
C VAL A 57 3.54 8.79 13.65
N TRP A 58 4.09 9.97 13.93
CA TRP A 58 4.79 10.22 15.20
C TRP A 58 3.89 10.07 16.42
N ARG A 59 2.60 10.45 16.34
CA ARG A 59 1.65 10.20 17.43
C ARG A 59 1.41 8.71 17.68
N GLN A 60 1.44 7.88 16.64
CA GLN A 60 1.16 6.45 16.76
C GLN A 60 2.41 5.59 17.06
N ALA A 61 3.55 5.94 16.48
CA ALA A 61 4.80 5.17 16.58
C ALA A 61 5.84 5.79 17.54
N GLY A 62 5.59 7.02 18.00
CA GLY A 62 6.52 7.80 18.82
C GLY A 62 7.22 8.92 18.02
N SER A 63 7.62 9.96 18.74
CA SER A 63 8.21 11.18 18.16
C SER A 63 9.69 11.36 18.46
N THR A 64 10.34 10.36 19.07
CA THR A 64 11.80 10.33 19.30
C THR A 64 12.45 9.31 18.38
N ARG A 65 13.75 9.45 18.14
CA ARG A 65 14.51 8.48 17.35
C ARG A 65 14.42 7.07 17.93
N GLU A 66 14.51 6.96 19.26
CA GLU A 66 14.46 5.69 19.98
C GLU A 66 13.12 5.00 19.81
N ALA A 67 12.01 5.73 19.96
CA ALA A 67 10.67 5.16 19.82
C ALA A 67 10.38 4.71 18.38
N LEU A 68 10.83 5.48 17.38
CA LEU A 68 10.71 5.12 15.97
C LEU A 68 11.51 3.86 15.62
N LEU A 69 12.75 3.75 16.15
CA LEU A 69 13.57 2.55 15.99
C LEU A 69 12.95 1.33 16.69
N GLU A 70 12.39 1.52 17.88
CA GLU A 70 11.70 0.46 18.62
C GLU A 70 10.46 -0.05 17.85
N PHE A 71 9.68 0.86 17.27
CA PHE A 71 8.58 0.49 16.38
C PHE A 71 9.10 -0.32 15.19
N CYS A 72 10.13 0.16 14.50
CA CYS A 72 10.71 -0.55 13.36
C CYS A 72 11.16 -1.98 13.69
N ALA A 73 11.72 -2.18 14.88
CA ALA A 73 12.23 -3.48 15.33
C ALA A 73 11.12 -4.48 15.68
N HIS A 74 9.96 -4.02 16.18
CA HIS A 74 8.96 -4.91 16.80
C HIS A 74 7.59 -4.92 16.10
N ALA A 75 7.25 -3.91 15.30
CA ALA A 75 5.92 -3.75 14.71
C ALA A 75 5.50 -4.94 13.83
N GLY A 76 6.46 -5.53 13.10
CA GLY A 76 6.18 -6.58 12.12
C GLY A 76 5.16 -6.15 11.05
N GLN A 77 4.65 -7.11 10.28
CA GLN A 77 3.72 -6.81 9.19
C GLN A 77 2.44 -6.10 9.69
N ALA A 78 1.87 -6.58 10.80
CA ALA A 78 0.62 -6.08 11.34
C ALA A 78 0.76 -4.64 11.88
N GLY A 79 1.86 -4.34 12.58
CA GLY A 79 2.11 -2.99 13.08
C GLY A 79 2.30 -1.98 11.95
N TYR A 80 3.07 -2.32 10.91
CA TYR A 80 3.16 -1.46 9.72
C TYR A 80 1.82 -1.33 9.00
N ALA A 81 1.07 -2.42 8.82
CA ALA A 81 -0.27 -2.34 8.24
C ALA A 81 -1.22 -1.45 9.07
N GLY A 82 -1.01 -1.37 10.38
CA GLY A 82 -1.72 -0.47 11.29
C GLY A 82 -1.45 1.03 11.08
N LEU A 83 -0.40 1.40 10.34
CA LEU A 83 -0.15 2.80 9.92
C LEU A 83 -0.86 3.17 8.62
N ALA A 84 -1.32 2.19 7.83
CA ALA A 84 -1.97 2.43 6.54
C ALA A 84 -3.24 3.31 6.64
N PRO A 85 -4.13 3.15 7.64
CA PRO A 85 -5.30 4.02 7.78
C PRO A 85 -4.95 5.50 7.82
N LEU A 86 -3.84 5.88 8.47
CA LEU A 86 -3.39 7.27 8.55
C LEU A 86 -3.17 7.89 7.17
N VAL A 87 -2.68 7.09 6.20
CA VAL A 87 -2.46 7.56 4.82
C VAL A 87 -3.78 7.90 4.14
N PHE A 88 -4.83 7.10 4.34
CA PHE A 88 -6.17 7.40 3.81
C PHE A 88 -6.81 8.59 4.53
N GLU A 89 -6.72 8.64 5.85
CA GLU A 89 -7.32 9.70 6.67
C GLU A 89 -6.75 11.09 6.36
N HIS A 90 -5.48 11.17 5.95
CA HIS A 90 -4.80 12.43 5.67
C HIS A 90 -4.69 12.77 4.18
N GLU A 91 -5.29 11.98 3.28
CA GLU A 91 -5.25 12.17 1.83
C GLU A 91 -5.64 13.60 1.40
N ALA A 92 -6.71 14.15 1.98
CA ALA A 92 -7.23 15.46 1.61
C ALA A 92 -6.39 16.64 2.15
N ALA A 93 -5.58 16.40 3.19
CA ALA A 93 -4.85 17.43 3.93
C ALA A 93 -3.34 17.38 3.69
N ASP A 94 -2.81 16.27 3.17
CA ASP A 94 -1.38 16.04 2.99
C ASP A 94 -1.06 15.50 1.58
N PRO A 95 -0.37 16.28 0.72
CA PRO A 95 0.03 15.84 -0.61
C PRO A 95 0.90 14.57 -0.61
N ALA A 96 1.69 14.34 0.44
CA ALA A 96 2.49 13.12 0.56
C ALA A 96 1.60 11.90 0.75
N ALA A 97 0.51 12.03 1.51
CA ALA A 97 -0.48 10.97 1.68
C ALA A 97 -1.18 10.63 0.36
N ALA A 98 -1.66 11.64 -0.37
CA ALA A 98 -2.29 11.46 -1.68
C ALA A 98 -1.33 10.77 -2.68
N ARG A 99 -0.05 11.18 -2.71
CA ARG A 99 0.97 10.55 -3.56
C ARG A 99 1.21 9.08 -3.22
N LEU A 100 1.25 8.71 -1.93
CA LEU A 100 1.43 7.31 -1.52
C LEU A 100 0.25 6.43 -1.96
N LEU A 101 -0.98 6.96 -1.92
CA LEU A 101 -2.16 6.23 -2.42
C LEU A 101 -2.12 6.05 -3.94
N ASP A 102 -1.65 7.05 -4.68
CA ASP A 102 -1.41 6.92 -6.12
C ASP A 102 -0.35 5.88 -6.46
N GLU A 103 0.75 5.84 -5.69
CA GLU A 103 1.80 4.83 -5.85
C GLU A 103 1.28 3.43 -5.53
N ALA A 104 0.48 3.29 -4.48
CA ALA A 104 -0.15 2.03 -4.13
C ALA A 104 -1.10 1.55 -5.23
N ALA A 105 -1.92 2.43 -5.80
CA ALA A 105 -2.81 2.09 -6.90
C ALA A 105 -2.01 1.60 -8.12
N ARG A 106 -1.00 2.36 -8.54
CA ARG A 106 -0.12 1.97 -9.66
C ARG A 106 0.56 0.62 -9.45
N ALA A 107 1.02 0.34 -8.23
CA ALA A 107 1.66 -0.94 -7.92
C ALA A 107 0.70 -2.13 -8.07
N LEU A 108 -0.53 -2.00 -7.54
CA LEU A 108 -1.56 -3.05 -7.66
C LEU A 108 -1.99 -3.26 -9.12
N GLU A 109 -2.08 -2.18 -9.90
CA GLU A 109 -2.35 -2.26 -11.34
C GLU A 109 -1.24 -2.96 -12.11
N ALA A 110 0.02 -2.69 -11.77
CA ALA A 110 1.16 -3.37 -12.36
C ALA A 110 1.12 -4.87 -12.09
N LEU A 111 0.72 -5.30 -10.88
CA LEU A 111 0.49 -6.72 -10.58
C LEU A 111 -0.64 -7.32 -11.45
N ALA A 112 -1.78 -6.63 -11.54
CA ALA A 112 -2.92 -7.09 -12.34
C ALA A 112 -2.59 -7.19 -13.83
N ALA A 113 -1.85 -6.22 -14.38
CA ALA A 113 -1.40 -6.24 -15.77
C ALA A 113 -0.34 -7.33 -16.01
N ALA A 114 0.59 -7.50 -15.07
CA ALA A 114 1.65 -8.49 -15.16
C ALA A 114 1.10 -9.91 -15.12
N VAL A 115 0.13 -10.22 -14.23
CA VAL A 115 -0.43 -11.57 -14.12
C VAL A 115 -1.21 -11.96 -15.38
N HIS A 116 -2.06 -11.07 -15.90
CA HIS A 116 -2.74 -11.26 -17.17
C HIS A 116 -3.33 -9.94 -17.72
N PRO A 117 -3.16 -9.60 -19.01
CA PRO A 117 -3.58 -8.31 -19.56
C PRO A 117 -5.10 -8.14 -19.75
N THR A 118 -5.86 -9.22 -19.94
CA THR A 118 -7.27 -9.11 -20.38
C THR A 118 -8.30 -9.91 -19.58
N LEU A 119 -7.92 -10.83 -18.69
CA LEU A 119 -8.89 -11.65 -17.95
C LEU A 119 -9.73 -10.77 -17.02
N PRO A 120 -10.98 -11.16 -16.71
CA PRO A 120 -11.75 -10.56 -15.64
C PRO A 120 -10.96 -10.55 -14.33
N VAL A 121 -11.06 -9.46 -13.56
CA VAL A 121 -10.32 -9.27 -12.32
C VAL A 121 -11.29 -9.10 -11.16
N VAL A 122 -11.06 -9.83 -10.08
CA VAL A 122 -11.69 -9.56 -8.79
C VAL A 122 -10.71 -8.76 -7.94
N LEU A 123 -11.17 -7.64 -7.38
CA LEU A 123 -10.40 -6.88 -6.41
C LEU A 123 -10.71 -7.41 -5.01
N ALA A 124 -9.68 -7.86 -4.29
CA ALA A 124 -9.82 -8.41 -2.95
C ALA A 124 -8.94 -7.68 -1.94
N GLY A 125 -9.41 -7.62 -0.69
CA GLY A 125 -8.71 -6.98 0.41
C GLY A 125 -9.04 -5.48 0.57
N SER A 126 -8.94 -5.01 1.82
CA SER A 126 -9.44 -3.69 2.21
C SER A 126 -8.72 -2.51 1.55
N ILE A 127 -7.47 -2.68 1.13
CA ILE A 127 -6.70 -1.63 0.46
C ILE A 127 -7.15 -1.50 -1.00
N ALA A 128 -7.19 -2.62 -1.74
CA ALA A 128 -7.64 -2.61 -3.14
C ALA A 128 -9.08 -2.07 -3.27
N LEU A 129 -9.97 -2.44 -2.34
CA LEU A 129 -11.35 -1.95 -2.33
C LEU A 129 -11.45 -0.44 -2.05
N ARG A 130 -10.58 0.11 -1.19
CA ARG A 130 -10.52 1.55 -0.92
C ARG A 130 -9.89 2.34 -2.07
N LEU A 131 -9.00 1.72 -2.83
CA LEU A 131 -8.34 2.34 -3.99
C LEU A 131 -9.12 2.23 -5.30
N VAL A 132 -10.34 1.67 -5.30
CA VAL A 132 -11.17 1.52 -6.51
C VAL A 132 -11.28 2.82 -7.31
N GLY A 133 -11.50 3.95 -6.64
CA GLY A 133 -11.63 5.27 -7.30
C GLY A 133 -10.33 5.80 -7.92
N ARG A 134 -9.19 5.17 -7.63
CA ARG A 134 -7.85 5.56 -8.13
C ARG A 134 -7.34 4.66 -9.25
N PHE A 135 -7.99 3.53 -9.50
CA PHE A 135 -7.62 2.65 -10.61
C PHE A 135 -8.01 3.24 -11.97
N GLN A 136 -7.16 3.01 -12.96
CA GLN A 136 -7.35 3.36 -14.34
C GLN A 136 -8.59 2.67 -14.92
N PRO A 137 -9.29 3.33 -15.86
CA PRO A 137 -10.47 2.76 -16.51
C PRO A 137 -10.24 1.37 -17.11
N ALA A 138 -9.03 1.09 -17.59
CA ALA A 138 -8.66 -0.20 -18.17
C ALA A 138 -8.76 -1.37 -17.18
N LEU A 139 -8.35 -1.18 -15.92
CA LEU A 139 -8.51 -2.20 -14.88
C LEU A 139 -9.97 -2.31 -14.46
N LEU A 140 -10.64 -1.16 -14.26
CA LEU A 140 -12.03 -1.12 -13.82
C LEU A 140 -13.00 -1.75 -14.83
N ALA A 141 -12.74 -1.61 -16.13
CA ALA A 141 -13.53 -2.25 -17.19
C ALA A 141 -13.48 -3.79 -17.15
N ARG A 142 -12.44 -4.35 -16.52
CA ARG A 142 -12.28 -5.80 -16.34
C ARG A 142 -12.79 -6.29 -14.98
N ARG A 143 -13.16 -5.37 -14.08
CA ARG A 143 -13.57 -5.72 -12.72
C ARG A 143 -14.89 -6.52 -12.76
N VAL A 144 -14.91 -7.61 -12.02
CA VAL A 144 -16.12 -8.39 -11.75
C VAL A 144 -16.27 -8.63 -10.25
N GLU A 145 -17.51 -8.83 -9.78
CA GLU A 145 -17.76 -9.25 -8.40
C GLU A 145 -17.51 -10.76 -8.24
N PRO A 146 -16.98 -11.21 -7.10
CA PRO A 146 -16.81 -12.63 -6.82
C PRO A 146 -18.18 -13.32 -6.82
N ARG A 147 -18.24 -14.52 -7.42
CA ARG A 147 -19.42 -15.40 -7.43
C ARG A 147 -19.32 -16.46 -6.37
#